data_AF-A0A1Y1L7N4-F1
#
_entry.id   AF-A0A1Y1L7N4-F1
#
_cell.length_a   1.000
_cell.length_b   1.000
_cell.length_c   1.000
_cell.angle_alpha   90.00
_cell.angle_beta   90.00
_cell.angle_gamma   90.00
#
_symmetry.space_group_name_H-M   'P 1'
#
loop_
_entity.id
_entity.type
_entity.pdbx_description
1 polymer ?
#
loop_
_entity_poly.entity_id
_entity_poly.type
_entity_poly.pdbx_seq_one_letter_code
_entity_poly.pdbx_strand_id
1 'polypeptide(L)'
;HINVVQVLLEHGAHLDCIFINKLTPLHFAATTRRYKIIKTMLIFGADVNCKDGHGRIAIFYAARNTDLKIFYLLLTNSDISMSDKHGQSLLHFTALKTD
;
A
#
# COMPACT_ATOMS: atom_id res chain seq x y z
N HIS A 1 -10.56 -11.14 4.92
CA HIS A 1 -11.73 -11.77 4.28
C HIS A 1 -12.16 -10.93 3.09
N ILE A 2 -11.93 -11.41 1.86
CA ILE A 2 -12.18 -10.60 0.66
C ILE A 2 -13.66 -10.23 0.51
N ASN A 3 -14.57 -11.16 0.79
CA ASN A 3 -16.02 -10.93 0.70
C ASN A 3 -16.47 -9.78 1.62
N VAL A 4 -15.93 -9.70 2.84
CA VAL A 4 -16.24 -8.62 3.79
C VAL A 4 -15.76 -7.28 3.25
N VAL A 5 -14.54 -7.22 2.70
CA VAL A 5 -14.03 -5.99 2.08
C VAL A 5 -14.93 -5.56 0.92
N GLN A 6 -15.30 -6.49 0.05
CA GLN A 6 -16.16 -6.18 -1.10
C GLN A 6 -17.51 -5.63 -0.67
N VAL A 7 -18.19 -6.28 0.28
CA VAL A 7 -19.47 -5.79 0.83
C VAL A 7 -19.33 -4.38 1.41
N LEU A 8 -18.27 -4.12 2.18
CA LEU A 8 -18.04 -2.78 2.75
C LEU A 8 -17.86 -1.73 1.66
N LEU A 9 -17.09 -2.02 0.61
CA LEU A 9 -16.86 -1.09 -0.50
C LEU A 9 -18.12 -0.84 -1.33
N GLU A 10 -18.91 -1.88 -1.59
CA GLU A 10 -20.21 -1.77 -2.26
C GLU A 10 -21.21 -0.90 -1.48
N HIS A 11 -21.05 -0.83 -0.15
CA HIS A 11 -21.87 0.02 0.74
C HIS A 11 -21.21 1.37 1.07
N GLY A 12 -20.21 1.79 0.28
CA GLY A 12 -19.63 3.14 0.38
C GLY A 12 -18.58 3.32 1.47
N ALA A 13 -17.97 2.24 2.00
CA ALA A 13 -16.84 2.38 2.90
C ALA A 13 -15.68 3.12 2.22
N HIS A 14 -15.12 4.12 2.90
CA HIS A 14 -14.03 4.94 2.37
C HIS A 14 -12.70 4.17 2.34
N LEU A 15 -12.04 4.16 1.18
CA LEU A 15 -10.75 3.49 0.97
C LEU A 15 -9.56 4.25 1.57
N ASP A 16 -9.69 5.56 1.71
CA ASP A 16 -8.61 6.44 2.18
C ASP A 16 -8.77 6.80 3.67
N CYS A 17 -9.62 6.06 4.39
CA CYS A 17 -9.72 6.20 5.84
C CYS A 17 -8.35 5.95 6.48
N ILE A 18 -8.01 6.78 7.47
CA ILE A 18 -6.70 6.73 8.14
C ILE A 18 -6.82 6.14 9.54
N PHE A 19 -5.86 5.28 9.88
CA PHE A 19 -5.58 4.82 11.23
C PHE A 19 -4.38 5.58 11.81
N ILE A 20 -3.93 5.19 13.02
CA ILE A 20 -2.71 5.70 13.67
C ILE A 20 -1.56 5.82 12.66
N ASN A 21 -0.84 6.95 12.73
CA ASN A 21 0.21 7.33 11.78
C ASN A 21 -0.28 7.40 10.33
N LYS A 22 -1.52 7.84 10.08
CA LYS A 22 -2.08 8.04 8.74
C LYS A 22 -2.08 6.78 7.85
N LEU A 23 -2.06 5.60 8.46
CA LEU A 23 -2.06 4.34 7.71
C LEU A 23 -3.44 4.10 7.10
N THR A 24 -3.49 3.94 5.78
CA THR A 24 -4.71 3.56 5.05
C THR A 24 -4.88 2.03 4.98
N PRO A 25 -6.10 1.52 4.70
CA PRO A 25 -6.33 0.10 4.40
C PRO A 25 -5.33 -0.52 3.42
N LEU A 26 -4.88 0.24 2.42
CA LEU A 26 -3.92 -0.23 1.43
C LEU A 26 -2.54 -0.51 2.02
N HIS A 27 -2.07 0.30 2.98
CA HIS A 27 -0.83 0.06 3.71
C HIS A 27 -0.87 -1.26 4.49
N PHE A 28 -1.99 -1.53 5.17
CA PHE A 28 -2.20 -2.79 5.89
C PHE A 28 -2.25 -3.98 4.93
N ALA A 29 -2.97 -3.84 3.82
CA ALA A 29 -3.08 -4.89 2.83
C ALA A 29 -1.72 -5.24 2.19
N ALA A 30 -0.88 -4.22 1.91
CA ALA A 30 0.48 -4.38 1.41
C ALA A 30 1.40 -5.09 2.42
N THR A 31 1.36 -4.66 3.69
CA THR A 31 2.15 -5.27 4.77
C THR A 31 1.76 -6.73 5.01
N THR A 32 0.46 -7.04 4.97
CA THR A 32 -0.08 -8.39 5.28
C THR A 32 -0.23 -9.29 4.05
N ARG A 33 0.39 -8.90 2.92
CA ARG A 33 0.45 -9.67 1.68
C ARG A 33 -0.91 -10.07 1.10
N ARG A 34 -1.91 -9.16 1.15
CA ARG A 34 -3.30 -9.45 0.74
C ARG A 34 -3.57 -9.12 -0.73
N TYR A 35 -2.96 -9.85 -1.67
CA TYR A 35 -3.05 -9.57 -3.11
C TYR A 35 -4.48 -9.31 -3.62
N LYS A 36 -5.43 -10.21 -3.33
CA LYS A 36 -6.83 -10.06 -3.80
C LYS A 36 -7.52 -8.81 -3.23
N ILE A 37 -7.20 -8.45 -1.98
CA ILE A 37 -7.75 -7.27 -1.32
C ILE A 37 -7.18 -6.00 -1.98
N ILE A 38 -5.86 -5.94 -2.18
CA ILE A 38 -5.19 -4.81 -2.86
C ILE A 38 -5.79 -4.63 -4.25
N LYS A 39 -5.88 -5.71 -5.05
CA LYS A 39 -6.46 -5.64 -6.39
C LYS A 39 -7.90 -5.09 -6.37
N THR A 40 -8.69 -5.50 -5.39
CA THR A 40 -10.09 -5.02 -5.25
C THR A 40 -10.13 -3.55 -4.84
N MET A 41 -9.31 -3.13 -3.88
CA MET A 41 -9.20 -1.72 -3.48
C MET A 41 -8.80 -0.83 -4.65
N LEU A 42 -7.85 -1.26 -5.48
CA LEU A 42 -7.44 -0.52 -6.69
C LEU A 42 -8.57 -0.43 -7.72
N ILE A 43 -9.35 -1.50 -7.93
CA ILE A 43 -10.53 -1.48 -8.82
C ILE A 43 -11.58 -0.47 -8.35
N PHE A 44 -11.77 -0.35 -7.04
CA PHE A 44 -12.67 0.63 -6.43
C PHE A 44 -12.06 2.03 -6.29
N GLY A 45 -10.85 2.26 -6.84
CA GLY A 45 -10.25 3.59 -6.93
C GLY A 45 -9.50 4.06 -5.68
N ALA A 46 -8.97 3.14 -4.86
CA ALA A 46 -8.13 3.50 -3.73
C ALA A 46 -6.92 4.35 -4.18
N ASP A 47 -6.62 5.42 -3.45
CA ASP A 47 -5.42 6.21 -3.71
C ASP A 47 -4.18 5.45 -3.24
N VAL A 48 -3.42 4.93 -4.21
CA VAL A 48 -2.19 4.18 -3.98
C VAL A 48 -1.03 5.05 -3.49
N ASN A 49 -1.12 6.37 -3.68
CA ASN A 49 -0.10 7.34 -3.33
C ASN A 49 -0.36 8.05 -1.99
N CYS A 50 -1.38 7.62 -1.25
CA CYS A 50 -1.60 8.06 0.12
C CYS A 50 -0.35 7.87 0.98
N LYS A 51 0.14 8.96 1.59
CA LYS A 51 1.30 8.94 2.47
C LYS A 51 0.89 8.69 3.92
N ASP A 52 1.58 7.75 4.56
CA ASP A 52 1.51 7.57 6.00
C ASP A 52 2.21 8.72 6.76
N GLY A 53 2.26 8.62 8.09
CA GLY A 53 2.92 9.57 8.98
C GLY A 53 4.45 9.61 8.86
N HIS A 54 5.04 8.65 8.14
CA HIS A 54 6.45 8.64 7.77
C HIS A 54 6.68 9.18 6.35
N GLY A 55 5.62 9.56 5.62
CA GLY A 55 5.72 10.01 4.23
C GLY A 55 5.80 8.87 3.21
N ARG A 56 5.56 7.63 3.63
CA ARG A 56 5.66 6.41 2.81
C ARG A 56 4.32 6.06 2.22
N ILE A 57 4.33 5.58 0.98
CA ILE A 57 3.15 5.02 0.31
C ILE A 57 3.13 3.49 0.44
N ALA A 58 2.02 2.84 0.06
CA ALA A 58 1.80 1.41 0.27
C ALA A 58 2.93 0.51 -0.27
N ILE A 59 3.58 0.87 -1.38
CA ILE A 59 4.66 0.07 -1.99
C ILE A 59 5.88 -0.10 -1.10
N PHE A 60 6.19 0.87 -0.21
CA PHE A 60 7.29 0.75 0.76
C PHE A 60 7.09 -0.44 1.70
N TYR A 61 5.83 -0.75 2.03
CA TYR A 61 5.48 -1.89 2.87
C TYR A 61 5.53 -3.20 2.10
N ALA A 62 5.13 -3.19 0.82
CA ALA A 62 5.24 -4.34 -0.05
C ALA A 62 6.70 -4.76 -0.29
N ALA A 63 7.62 -3.80 -0.36
CA ALA A 63 9.06 -4.03 -0.52
C ALA A 63 9.68 -4.85 0.62
N ARG A 64 9.01 -4.97 1.77
CA ARG A 64 9.50 -5.79 2.89
C ARG A 64 9.23 -7.28 2.69
N ASN A 65 8.39 -7.65 1.72
CA ASN A 65 7.99 -9.03 1.49
C ASN A 65 8.90 -9.72 0.47
N THR A 66 9.12 -11.03 0.64
CA THR A 66 9.88 -11.86 -0.31
C THR A 66 9.10 -12.15 -1.60
N ASP A 67 7.77 -12.11 -1.53
CA ASP A 67 6.88 -12.35 -2.67
C ASP A 67 6.59 -11.03 -3.39
N LEU A 68 7.20 -10.89 -4.56
CA LEU A 68 7.15 -9.68 -5.38
C LEU A 68 5.81 -9.47 -6.08
N LYS A 69 4.86 -10.41 -6.00
CA LYS A 69 3.58 -10.27 -6.72
C LYS A 69 2.81 -9.00 -6.34
N ILE A 70 2.82 -8.64 -5.07
CA ILE A 70 2.19 -7.41 -4.58
C ILE A 70 3.06 -6.19 -4.87
N PHE A 71 4.38 -6.35 -4.79
CA PHE A 71 5.30 -5.29 -5.14
C PHE A 71 5.08 -4.85 -6.59
N TYR A 72 5.02 -5.79 -7.54
CA TYR A 72 4.74 -5.49 -8.94
C TYR A 72 3.35 -4.90 -9.17
N LEU A 73 2.32 -5.39 -8.48
CA LEU A 73 0.97 -4.82 -8.58
C LEU A 73 0.95 -3.35 -8.16
N LEU A 74 1.64 -3.00 -7.08
CA LEU A 74 1.71 -1.61 -6.62
C LEU A 74 2.66 -0.79 -7.49
N LEU A 75 3.75 -1.37 -7.99
CA LEU A 75 4.73 -0.71 -8.83
C LEU A 75 4.11 -0.10 -10.09
N THR A 76 3.18 -0.82 -10.73
CA THR A 76 2.51 -0.34 -11.94
C THR A 76 1.44 0.72 -11.67
N ASN A 77 1.06 0.94 -10.42
CA ASN A 77 0.01 1.89 -10.04
C ASN A 77 0.54 3.09 -9.22
N SER A 78 1.70 2.96 -8.57
CA SER A 78 2.25 3.95 -7.64
C SER A 78 3.21 4.93 -8.32
N ASP A 79 3.29 6.15 -7.78
CA ASP A 79 4.36 7.08 -8.09
C ASP A 79 5.62 6.73 -7.29
N ILE A 80 6.57 6.05 -7.95
CA ILE A 80 7.84 5.63 -7.34
C ILE A 80 8.85 6.77 -7.15
N SER A 81 8.57 7.97 -7.66
CA SER A 81 9.43 9.14 -7.44
C SER A 81 9.30 9.69 -6.03
N MET A 82 8.24 9.30 -5.31
CA MET A 82 7.97 9.76 -3.95
C MET A 82 9.04 9.29 -2.96
N SER A 83 9.45 10.21 -2.09
CA SER A 83 10.30 9.96 -0.94
C SER A 83 9.55 10.11 0.39
N ASP A 84 10.07 9.41 1.39
CA ASP A 84 9.60 9.52 2.77
C ASP A 84 10.06 10.85 3.41
N LYS A 85 9.64 11.11 4.66
CA LYS A 85 9.95 12.37 5.36
C LYS A 85 11.45 12.60 5.61
N HIS A 86 12.27 11.57 5.46
CA HIS A 86 13.72 11.64 5.57
C HIS A 86 14.40 11.80 4.19
N GLY A 87 13.63 11.96 3.12
CA GLY A 87 14.13 12.00 1.75
C GLY A 87 14.48 10.63 1.19
N GLN A 88 14.15 9.54 1.88
CA GLN A 88 14.45 8.18 1.40
C GLN A 88 13.44 7.77 0.32
N SER A 89 13.95 7.50 -0.88
CA SER A 89 13.15 6.89 -1.96
C SER A 89 12.89 5.41 -1.68
N LEU A 90 11.99 4.80 -2.46
CA LEU A 90 11.74 3.36 -2.42
C LEU A 90 13.03 2.54 -2.59
N LEU A 91 13.94 2.99 -3.44
CA LEU A 91 15.22 2.32 -3.71
C LEU A 91 16.16 2.36 -2.49
N HIS A 92 16.24 3.50 -1.79
CA HIS A 92 17.01 3.59 -0.54
C HIS A 92 16.46 2.59 0.48
N PHE A 93 15.13 2.52 0.59
CA PHE A 93 14.46 1.63 1.53
C PHE A 93 14.69 0.14 1.22
N THR A 94 14.68 -0.25 -0.06
CA THR A 94 14.96 -1.63 -0.47
C THR A 94 16.43 -2.01 -0.32
N ALA A 95 17.35 -1.08 -0.60
CA ALA A 95 18.79 -1.33 -0.51
C ALA A 95 19.28 -1.53 0.94
N LEU A 96 18.60 -0.91 1.91
CA LEU A 96 18.88 -1.11 3.34
C LEU A 96 18.41 -2.48 3.87
N LYS A 97 17.55 -3.18 3.12
CA LYS A 97 17.01 -4.47 3.54
C LYS A 97 17.89 -5.58 2.96
N THR A 98 18.75 -6.15 3.80
CA THR A 98 19.44 -7.40 3.51
C THR A 98 18.42 -8.55 3.55
N ASP A 99 18.37 -9.35 2.50
CA ASP A 99 17.51 -10.55 2.40
C ASP A 99 17.81 -11.60 3.47
#